data_AF-A0A0G1JCS1-F1
#
_entry.id   AF-A0A0G1JCS1-F1
#
_cell.length_a   1.000
_cell.length_b   1.000
_cell.length_c   1.000
_cell.angle_alpha   90.00
_cell.angle_beta   90.00
_cell.angle_gamma   90.00
#
_symmetry.space_group_name_H-M   'P 1'
#
loop_
_entity.id
_entity.type
_entity.pdbx_description
1 polymer ?
#
loop_
_entity_poly.entity_id
_entity_poly.type
_entity_poly.pdbx_seq_one_letter_code
_entity_poly.pdbx_strand_id
1 'polypeptide(L)'
;MKNLNISQPAIRGLLHAAGAILYIFAISLFLDKGEAFFGSNLPNLFGPILILSLLVVSAAIMAILFFLKPVMLLIEKQSREAVLLLAFTMGWFVFLVAALFLVVALF
;
A
#
# COMPACT_ATOMS: atom_id res chain seq x y z
N MET A 1 -3.44 -2.05 28.71
CA MET A 1 -4.19 -3.19 28.14
C MET A 1 -5.58 -2.70 27.74
N LYS A 2 -5.77 -2.30 26.46
CA LYS A 2 -7.04 -1.74 25.96
C LYS A 2 -7.80 -2.85 25.23
N ASN A 3 -8.97 -3.18 25.78
CA ASN A 3 -9.90 -4.24 25.38
C ASN A 3 -10.03 -4.37 23.84
N LEU A 4 -9.55 -5.50 23.29
CA LEU A 4 -9.58 -5.81 21.85
C LEU A 4 -10.93 -6.42 21.49
N ASN A 5 -11.91 -5.54 21.22
CA ASN A 5 -13.17 -5.94 20.61
C ASN A 5 -12.90 -6.46 19.19
N ILE A 6 -13.30 -7.71 18.90
CA ILE A 6 -12.96 -8.47 17.66
C ILE A 6 -13.54 -7.80 16.37
N SER A 7 -14.41 -6.80 16.52
CA SER A 7 -14.93 -5.94 15.43
C SER A 7 -14.00 -4.78 15.02
N GLN A 8 -12.99 -4.44 15.85
CA GLN A 8 -12.04 -3.35 15.61
C GLN A 8 -10.95 -3.61 14.53
N PRO A 9 -10.40 -4.82 14.34
CA PRO A 9 -9.34 -5.03 13.35
C PRO A 9 -9.85 -4.92 11.91
N ALA A 10 -11.11 -5.31 11.63
CA ALA A 10 -11.70 -5.22 10.30
C ALA A 10 -11.85 -3.76 9.82
N ILE A 11 -12.36 -2.87 10.67
CA ILE A 11 -12.52 -1.45 10.35
C ILE A 11 -11.16 -0.77 10.20
N ARG A 12 -10.17 -1.12 11.03
CA ARG A 12 -8.80 -0.60 10.91
C ARG A 12 -8.10 -1.10 9.65
N GLY A 13 -8.32 -2.37 9.28
CA GLY A 13 -7.84 -2.94 8.02
C GLY A 13 -8.47 -2.24 6.82
N LEU A 14 -9.78 -1.97 6.86
CA LEU A 14 -10.49 -1.21 5.83
C LEU A 14 -9.94 0.22 5.69
N LEU A 15 -9.69 0.91 6.80
CA LEU A 15 -9.10 2.24 6.77
C LEU A 15 -7.66 2.24 6.22
N HIS A 16 -6.86 1.22 6.53
CA HIS A 16 -5.52 1.08 5.95
C HIS A 16 -5.58 0.76 4.45
N ALA A 17 -6.50 -0.12 4.03
CA ALA A 17 -6.72 -0.44 2.62
C ALA A 17 -7.23 0.79 1.84
N ALA A 18 -8.18 1.54 2.40
CA ALA A 18 -8.69 2.78 1.80
C ALA A 18 -7.61 3.86 1.72
N GLY A 19 -6.79 4.01 2.76
CA GLY A 19 -5.63 4.91 2.75
C GLY A 19 -4.59 4.52 1.69
N ALA A 20 -4.32 3.22 1.52
CA ALA A 20 -3.44 2.72 0.48
C ALA A 20 -3.98 3.00 -0.92
N ILE A 21 -5.28 2.78 -1.16
CA ILE A 21 -5.93 3.09 -2.44
C ILE A 21 -5.86 4.59 -2.74
N LEU A 22 -6.17 5.44 -1.76
CA LEU A 22 -6.10 6.90 -1.91
C LEU A 22 -4.68 7.36 -2.27
N TYR A 23 -3.69 6.77 -1.61
CA TYR A 23 -2.28 7.06 -1.87
C TYR A 23 -1.85 6.62 -3.28
N ILE A 24 -2.20 5.39 -3.70
CA ILE A 24 -1.91 4.90 -5.05
C ILE A 24 -2.57 5.78 -6.11
N PHE A 25 -3.82 6.20 -5.88
CA PHE A 25 -4.54 7.09 -6.79
C PHE A 25 -3.86 8.46 -6.91
N ALA A 26 -3.42 9.05 -5.79
CA ALA A 26 -2.69 10.31 -5.79
C ALA A 26 -1.35 10.21 -6.55
N ILE A 27 -0.60 9.13 -6.34
CA ILE A 27 0.65 8.88 -7.06
C ILE A 27 0.39 8.66 -8.56
N SER A 28 -0.67 7.94 -8.93
CA SER A 28 -1.04 7.72 -10.33
C SER A 28 -1.39 9.03 -11.03
N LEU A 29 -2.15 9.93 -10.39
CA LEU A 29 -2.45 11.25 -10.93
C LEU A 29 -1.19 12.12 -11.05
N PHE A 30 -0.28 12.03 -10.09
CA PHE A 30 0.99 12.75 -10.15
C PHE A 30 1.86 12.29 -11.33
N LEU A 31 1.92 10.98 -11.58
CA LEU A 31 2.64 10.41 -12.72
C LEU A 31 1.98 10.77 -14.07
N ASP A 32 0.65 10.73 -14.16
CA ASP A 32 -0.11 11.12 -15.36
C ASP A 32 0.11 12.59 -15.72
N LYS A 33 0.28 13.46 -14.72
CA LYS A 33 0.60 14.88 -14.91
C LYS A 33 2.11 15.17 -14.95
N GLY A 34 2.96 14.16 -14.96
CA GLY A 34 4.42 14.29 -14.89
C GLY A 34 4.98 15.17 -16.02
N GLU A 35 4.50 15.02 -17.24
CA GLU A 35 4.93 15.86 -18.38
C GLU A 35 4.56 17.34 -18.21
N ALA A 36 3.44 17.63 -17.53
CA ALA A 36 3.03 19.00 -17.24
C ALA A 36 3.87 19.66 -16.14
N PHE A 37 4.36 18.88 -15.17
CA PHE A 37 5.19 19.39 -14.06
C PHE A 37 6.68 19.48 -14.41
N PHE A 38 7.20 18.54 -15.19
CA PHE A 38 8.63 18.45 -15.47
C PHE A 38 9.00 18.84 -16.92
N GLY A 39 8.01 19.06 -17.78
CA GLY A 39 8.19 19.39 -19.19
C GLY A 39 8.61 18.18 -20.03
N SER A 40 8.34 18.25 -21.34
CA SER A 40 8.66 17.20 -22.31
C SER A 40 10.17 16.99 -22.53
N ASN A 41 11.01 17.84 -21.94
CA ASN A 41 12.47 17.89 -22.13
C ASN A 41 13.25 17.38 -20.90
N LEU A 42 12.65 16.52 -20.09
CA LEU A 42 13.38 15.78 -19.08
C LEU A 42 14.51 14.98 -19.75
N PRO A 43 15.77 15.09 -19.29
CA PRO A 43 16.83 14.29 -19.86
C PRO A 43 16.53 12.79 -19.63
N ASN A 44 16.77 11.96 -20.64
CA ASN A 44 16.40 10.53 -20.68
C ASN A 44 16.81 9.71 -19.44
N LEU A 45 17.79 10.17 -18.66
CA LEU A 45 18.23 9.51 -17.43
C LEU A 45 17.39 9.88 -16.19
N PHE A 46 16.89 11.12 -16.10
CA PHE A 46 16.20 11.62 -14.90
C PHE A 46 14.76 11.09 -14.77
N GLY A 47 14.07 10.87 -15.88
CA GLY A 47 12.72 10.28 -15.87
C GLY A 47 12.67 8.93 -15.13
N PRO A 48 13.47 7.93 -15.54
CA PRO A 48 13.55 6.65 -14.85
C PRO A 48 14.00 6.78 -13.38
N ILE A 49 14.95 7.64 -13.07
CA ILE A 49 15.43 7.85 -11.68
C ILE A 49 14.29 8.35 -10.78
N LEU A 50 13.50 9.32 -11.24
CA LEU A 50 12.37 9.86 -10.48
C LEU A 50 11.28 8.80 -10.28
N ILE A 51 10.95 8.04 -11.32
CA ILE A 51 9.96 6.95 -11.23
C ILE A 51 10.42 5.86 -10.26
N LEU A 52 11.69 5.43 -10.35
CA LEU A 52 12.25 4.43 -9.44
C LEU A 52 12.33 4.95 -8.01
N SER A 53 12.66 6.23 -7.81
CA SER A 53 12.67 6.84 -6.47
C SER A 53 11.27 6.91 -5.86
N LEU A 54 10.27 7.30 -6.65
CA LEU A 54 8.87 7.35 -6.21
C LEU A 54 8.34 5.93 -5.90
N LEU A 55 8.73 4.94 -6.70
CA LEU A 55 8.41 3.53 -6.46
C LEU A 55 9.01 3.03 -5.14
N VAL A 56 10.27 3.33 -4.85
CA VAL A 56 10.93 2.92 -3.60
C VAL A 56 10.27 3.59 -2.39
N VAL A 57 9.95 4.89 -2.48
CA VAL A 57 9.24 5.60 -1.41
C VAL A 57 7.84 5.01 -1.19
N SER A 58 7.11 4.72 -2.25
CA SER A 58 5.81 4.06 -2.19
C SER A 58 5.89 2.67 -1.54
N ALA A 59 6.85 1.85 -1.99
CA ALA A 59 7.12 0.54 -1.42
C ALA A 59 7.49 0.62 0.07
N ALA A 60 8.27 1.62 0.48
CA ALA A 60 8.62 1.84 1.88
C ALA A 60 7.40 2.23 2.73
N ILE A 61 6.54 3.12 2.24
CA ILE A 61 5.29 3.50 2.92
C ILE A 61 4.36 2.30 3.05
N MET A 62 4.21 1.52 1.98
CA MET A 62 3.41 0.31 1.98
C MET A 62 3.99 -0.76 2.91
N ALA A 63 5.31 -0.92 2.93
CA ALA A 63 5.98 -1.82 3.87
C ALA A 63 5.74 -1.40 5.32
N ILE A 64 5.78 -0.12 5.65
CA ILE A 64 5.45 0.37 6.98
C ILE A 64 3.97 0.05 7.30
N LEU A 65 3.04 0.37 6.42
CA LEU A 65 1.61 0.09 6.63
C LEU A 65 1.31 -1.40 6.84
N PHE A 66 1.98 -2.29 6.11
CA PHE A 66 1.75 -3.73 6.17
C PHE A 66 2.55 -4.41 7.29
N PHE A 67 3.80 -4.01 7.53
CA PHE A 67 4.73 -4.72 8.41
C PHE A 67 4.90 -4.08 9.78
N LEU A 68 4.56 -2.80 10.00
CA LEU A 68 4.82 -2.13 11.30
C LEU A 68 4.12 -2.85 12.46
N LYS A 69 2.87 -3.27 12.26
CA LYS A 69 2.07 -3.97 13.28
C LYS A 69 2.50 -5.43 13.49
N PRO A 70 2.69 -6.25 12.43
CA PRO A 70 3.25 -7.59 12.58
C PRO A 70 4.64 -7.61 13.24
N VAL A 71 5.52 -6.67 12.89
CA VAL A 71 6.86 -6.58 13.47
C VAL A 71 6.80 -6.25 14.96
N MET A 72 5.89 -5.36 15.38
CA MET A 72 5.69 -5.04 16.79
C MET A 72 5.18 -6.27 17.58
N LEU A 73 4.25 -7.05 17.01
CA LEU A 73 3.76 -8.30 17.60
C LEU A 73 4.84 -9.40 17.68
N LEU A 74 5.77 -9.42 16.72
CA LEU A 74 6.89 -10.35 16.73
C LEU A 74 7.87 -10.06 17.87
N ILE A 75 8.12 -8.78 18.16
CA ILE A 75 8.94 -8.32 19.31
C ILE A 75 8.27 -8.70 20.64
N GLU A 76 6.93 -8.70 20.70
CA GLU A 76 6.14 -9.15 21.86
C GLU A 76 6.10 -10.70 22.01
N LYS A 77 6.88 -11.46 21.24
CA LYS A 77 6.90 -12.94 21.18
C LYS A 77 5.58 -13.59 20.74
N GLN A 78 4.66 -12.82 20.16
CA GLN A 78 3.39 -13.32 19.63
C GLN A 78 3.52 -13.68 18.14
N SER A 79 4.46 -14.56 17.82
CA SER A 79 4.88 -14.88 16.44
C SER A 79 3.73 -15.43 15.59
N ARG A 80 2.78 -16.15 16.19
CA ARG A 80 1.62 -16.72 15.49
C ARG A 80 0.62 -15.63 15.06
N GLU A 81 0.39 -14.64 15.91
CA GLU A 81 -0.53 -13.54 15.62
C GLU A 81 0.06 -12.57 14.60
N ALA A 82 1.38 -12.32 14.67
CA ALA A 82 2.09 -11.53 13.66
C ALA A 82 1.94 -12.11 12.24
N VAL A 83 2.14 -13.43 12.09
CA VAL A 83 2.01 -14.12 10.80
C VAL A 83 0.57 -14.15 10.31
N LEU A 84 -0.40 -14.39 11.20
CA LEU A 84 -1.82 -14.36 10.85
C LEU A 84 -2.25 -12.96 10.38
N LEU A 85 -1.86 -11.91 11.10
CA LEU A 85 -2.19 -10.54 10.74
C LEU A 85 -1.62 -10.19 9.36
N LEU A 86 -0.35 -10.52 9.10
CA LEU A 86 0.27 -10.31 7.79
C LEU A 86 -0.46 -11.08 6.68
N ALA A 87 -0.75 -12.37 6.90
CA ALA A 87 -1.45 -13.23 5.93
C ALA A 87 -2.85 -12.70 5.59
N PHE A 88 -3.62 -12.25 6.58
CA PHE A 88 -4.93 -11.64 6.34
C PHE A 88 -4.83 -10.30 5.60
N THR A 89 -3.84 -9.47 5.93
CA THR A 89 -3.64 -8.16 5.28
C THR A 89 -3.26 -8.35 3.81
N MET A 90 -2.36 -9.31 3.54
CA MET A 90 -1.94 -9.66 2.18
C MET A 90 -3.06 -10.34 1.39
N GLY A 91 -3.82 -11.24 2.01
CA GLY A 91 -4.97 -11.90 1.39
C GLY A 91 -6.04 -10.90 0.93
N TRP A 92 -6.40 -9.93 1.78
CA TRP A 92 -7.33 -8.87 1.41
C TRP A 92 -6.80 -7.96 0.32
N PHE A 93 -5.51 -7.62 0.36
CA PHE A 93 -4.90 -6.79 -0.69
C PHE A 93 -4.93 -7.50 -2.05
N VAL A 94 -4.57 -8.78 -2.11
CA VAL A 94 -4.65 -9.59 -3.34
C VAL A 94 -6.10 -9.65 -3.85
N PHE A 95 -7.07 -9.85 -2.97
CA PHE A 95 -8.49 -9.86 -3.35
C PHE A 95 -8.94 -8.52 -3.96
N LEU A 96 -8.58 -7.39 -3.32
CA LEU A 96 -8.93 -6.06 -3.82
C LEU A 96 -8.27 -5.74 -5.16
N VAL A 97 -7.00 -6.11 -5.33
CA VAL A 97 -6.29 -5.96 -6.61
C VAL A 97 -6.94 -6.82 -7.69
N ALA A 98 -7.26 -8.09 -7.40
CA ALA A 98 -7.93 -8.97 -8.35
C ALA A 98 -9.32 -8.43 -8.75
N ALA A 99 -10.09 -7.90 -7.80
CA ALA A 99 -11.37 -7.26 -8.07
C ALA A 99 -11.22 -6.02 -8.98
N LEU A 100 -10.22 -5.18 -8.72
CA LEU A 100 -9.91 -4.01 -9.57
C LEU A 100 -9.56 -4.44 -11.01
N PHE A 101 -8.71 -5.46 -11.17
CA PHE A 101 -8.37 -6.01 -12.49
C PHE A 101 -9.60 -6.55 -13.22
N LEU A 102 -10.52 -7.21 -12.52
CA LEU A 102 -11.77 -7.72 -13.07
C LEU A 102 -12.67 -6.58 -13.57
N VAL A 103 -12.77 -5.49 -12.80
CA VAL A 103 -13.50 -4.29 -13.22
C VAL A 103 -12.87 -3.70 -14.48
N VAL A 104 -11.56 -3.52 -14.52
CA VAL A 104 -10.84 -2.98 -15.69
C VAL A 104 -11.02 -3.88 -16.93
N ALA A 105 -11.04 -5.20 -16.76
CA ALA A 105 -11.21 -6.15 -17.88
C ALA A 105 -12.64 -6.20 -18.46
N LEU A 106 -13.63 -5.67 -17.75
CA LEU A 106 -15.03 -5.60 -18.20
C LEU A 106 -15.37 -4.30 -18.96
N PHE A 107 -14.48 -3.31 -18.90
CA PHE A 107 -14.56 -2.05 -19.65
C PHE A 107 -13.64 -2.08 -20.87
#